data_AF-A0A0N0S9H0-F1
#
_entry.id   AF-A0A0N0S9H0-F1
#
_cell.length_a   1.000
_cell.length_b   1.000
_cell.length_c   1.000
_cell.angle_alpha   90.00
_cell.angle_beta   90.00
_cell.angle_gamma   90.00
#
_symmetry.space_group_name_H-M   'P 1'
#
loop_
_entity.id
_entity.type
_entity.pdbx_description
1 polymer ?
#
loop_
_entity_poly.entity_id
_entity_poly.type
_entity_poly.pdbx_seq_one_letter_code
_entity_poly.pdbx_strand_id
1 'polypeptide(L)' 'MNASQQHMLDAYRAAQRGELPPPPPGTGDLQALREIRQWLRFRAVVTPSADRPLARFRRAVRQALT' A
#
# COMPACT_ATOMS: atom_id res chain seq x y z
N MET A 1 -14.16 -8.61 12.54
CA MET A 1 -14.29 -7.14 12.54
C MET A 1 -13.32 -6.58 11.51
N ASN A 2 -13.74 -5.73 10.58
CA ASN A 2 -12.84 -5.06 9.62
C ASN A 2 -12.86 -3.52 9.83
N ALA A 3 -11.95 -2.80 9.14
CA ALA A 3 -11.80 -1.36 9.30
C ALA A 3 -13.09 -0.58 8.97
N SER A 4 -13.82 -1.00 7.93
CA SER A 4 -15.09 -0.37 7.54
C SER A 4 -16.20 -0.62 8.57
N GLN A 5 -16.31 -1.84 9.09
CA GLN A 5 -17.27 -2.21 10.13
C GLN A 5 -17.00 -1.46 11.43
N GLN A 6 -15.73 -1.34 11.83
CA GLN A 6 -15.34 -0.55 12.99
C GLN A 6 -15.66 0.93 12.79
N HIS A 7 -15.30 1.49 11.62
CA HIS A 7 -15.59 2.88 11.29
C HIS A 7 -17.09 3.19 11.36
N MET A 8 -17.96 2.29 10.89
CA MET A 8 -19.41 2.47 11.00
C MET A 8 -19.87 2.60 12.46
N LEU A 9 -19.34 1.76 13.36
CA LEU A 9 -19.67 1.83 14.78
C LEU A 9 -19.13 3.09 15.44
N ASP A 10 -17.92 3.52 15.07
CA ASP A 10 -17.32 4.73 15.62
C ASP A 10 -18.02 5.99 15.13
N ALA A 11 -18.42 6.03 13.86
CA ALA A 11 -19.23 7.11 13.31
C ALA A 11 -20.60 7.20 14.00
N TYR A 12 -21.25 6.06 14.24
CA TYR A 12 -22.50 6.02 15.00
C TYR A 12 -22.32 6.55 16.42
N ARG A 13 -21.27 6.12 17.13
CA ARG A 13 -20.96 6.61 18.48
C ARG A 13 -20.65 8.10 18.51
N ALA A 14 -19.91 8.61 17.52
CA ALA A 14 -19.61 10.03 17.40
C ALA A 14 -20.89 10.85 17.20
N ALA A 15 -21.79 10.39 16.33
CA ALA A 15 -23.09 11.03 16.12
C ALA A 15 -23.93 11.08 17.40
N GLN A 16 -23.96 9.97 18.17
CA GLN A 16 -24.67 9.92 19.45
C GLN A 16 -24.11 10.89 20.50
N ARG A 17 -22.82 11.25 20.41
CA ARG A 17 -22.15 12.18 21.33
C ARG A 17 -22.02 13.61 20.79
N GLY A 18 -22.48 13.88 19.57
CA GLY A 18 -22.28 15.17 18.89
C GLY A 18 -20.81 15.47 18.55
N GLU A 19 -19.98 14.44 18.43
CA GLU A 19 -18.57 14.53 18.07
C GLU A 19 -18.39 14.54 16.55
N LEU A 20 -17.24 15.05 16.08
CA LEU A 20 -16.88 14.96 14.66
C LEU A 20 -16.70 13.49 14.26
N PRO A 21 -17.24 13.06 13.10
CA PRO A 21 -17.05 11.68 12.64
C PRO A 21 -15.56 11.36 12.42
N PRO A 22 -15.15 10.12 12.69
CA PRO A 22 -13.79 9.68 12.40
C PRO A 22 -13.50 9.78 10.89
N PRO A 23 -12.24 9.96 10.49
CA PRO A 23 -11.89 9.95 9.07
C PRO A 23 -12.22 8.60 8.44
N PRO A 24 -12.66 8.57 7.16
CA PRO A 24 -12.99 7.33 6.49
C PRO A 24 -11.73 6.46 6.33
N PRO A 25 -11.86 5.13 6.50
CA PRO A 25 -10.76 4.22 6.24
C PRO A 25 -10.32 4.35 4.78
N GLY A 26 -9.01 4.24 4.54
CA GLY A 26 -8.43 4.29 3.20
C GLY A 26 -8.16 5.70 2.64
N THR A 27 -8.39 6.77 3.43
CA THR A 27 -8.10 8.16 3.02
C THR A 27 -6.66 8.35 2.52
N GLY A 28 -5.70 7.58 3.03
CA GLY A 28 -4.28 7.65 2.65
C GLY A 28 -3.79 6.58 1.68
N ASP A 29 -4.62 5.61 1.27
CA ASP A 29 -4.12 4.40 0.61
C ASP A 29 -3.53 4.72 -0.77
N LEU A 30 -4.18 5.58 -1.56
CA LEU A 30 -3.67 6.00 -2.86
C LEU A 30 -2.36 6.77 -2.74
N GLN A 31 -2.20 7.59 -1.70
CA GLN A 31 -0.96 8.31 -1.44
C GLN A 31 0.15 7.33 -1.05
N ALA A 32 -0.12 6.43 -0.11
CA ALA A 32 0.81 5.38 0.29
C ALA A 32 1.26 4.52 -0.91
N LEU A 33 0.34 4.14 -1.80
CA LEU A 33 0.67 3.42 -3.02
C LEU A 33 1.57 4.23 -3.96
N ARG A 34 1.34 5.54 -4.09
CA ARG A 34 2.21 6.42 -4.89
C ARG A 34 3.60 6.52 -4.29
N GLU A 35 3.72 6.66 -2.98
CA GLU A 35 4.98 6.74 -2.24
C GLU A 35 5.77 5.43 -2.35
N ILE A 36 5.11 4.28 -2.16
CA ILE A 36 5.71 2.96 -2.36
C ILE A 36 6.22 2.84 -3.80
N ARG A 37 5.43 3.25 -4.79
CA ARG A 37 5.85 3.21 -6.20
C ARG A 37 7.06 4.11 -6.45
N GLN A 38 7.10 5.30 -5.85
CA GLN A 38 8.24 6.21 -5.96
C GLN A 38 9.50 5.62 -5.32
N TRP A 39 9.37 5.05 -4.12
CA TRP A 39 10.46 4.39 -3.42
C TRP A 39 11.01 3.20 -4.23
N LEU A 40 10.15 2.38 -4.81
CA LEU A 40 10.58 1.28 -5.70
C LEU A 40 11.32 1.77 -6.94
N ARG A 41 10.89 2.89 -7.54
CA ARG A 41 11.59 3.51 -8.68
C ARG A 41 12.96 4.03 -8.27
N PHE A 42 13.04 4.74 -7.15
CA PHE A 42 14.31 5.22 -6.61
C PHE A 42 15.28 4.07 -6.33
N ARG A 43 14.79 3.01 -5.69
CA ARG A 43 15.57 1.79 -5.43
C ARG A 43 16.04 1.14 -6.74
N ALA A 44 15.23 1.18 -7.79
CA ALA A 44 15.63 0.72 -9.12
C ALA A 44 16.64 1.65 -9.83
N VAL A 45 17.00 2.81 -9.28
CA VAL A 45 18.13 3.61 -9.78
C VAL A 45 19.36 3.33 -8.94
N VAL A 46 19.22 3.33 -7.60
CA VAL A 46 20.35 3.22 -6.66
C VAL A 46 20.88 1.79 -6.53
N THR A 47 20.04 0.77 -6.66
CA THR A 47 20.48 -0.62 -6.55
C THR A 47 21.04 -1.12 -7.88
N PRO A 48 22.29 -1.61 -7.95
CA PRO A 48 22.85 -2.21 -9.16
C PRO A 48 21.98 -3.38 -9.64
N SER A 49 21.86 -3.54 -10.96
CA SER A 49 20.90 -4.47 -11.58
C SER A 49 21.06 -5.94 -11.16
N ALA A 50 22.25 -6.35 -10.72
CA ALA A 50 22.54 -7.70 -10.25
C ALA A 50 21.82 -8.06 -8.92
N ASP A 51 21.58 -7.07 -8.06
CA ASP A 51 20.99 -7.27 -6.73
C ASP A 51 19.47 -7.05 -6.69
N ARG A 52 18.85 -6.80 -7.84
CA ARG A 52 17.40 -6.53 -7.90
C ARG A 52 16.61 -7.85 -7.88
N PRO A 53 15.72 -8.07 -6.89
CA PRO A 53 14.95 -9.31 -6.79
C PRO A 53 14.04 -9.54 -8.01
N LEU A 54 13.46 -8.47 -8.56
CA LEU A 54 12.65 -8.52 -9.79
C LEU A 54 13.45 -8.87 -11.04
N ALA A 55 14.72 -8.43 -11.13
CA ALA A 55 15.59 -8.78 -12.26
C ALA A 55 15.99 -10.25 -12.18
N ARG A 56 16.27 -10.75 -10.96
CA ARG A 56 16.55 -12.17 -10.70
C ARG A 56 15.34 -13.05 -11.01
N PHE A 57 14.15 -12.64 -10.58
CA PHE A 57 12.90 -13.35 -10.91
C PHE A 57 12.65 -13.42 -12.41
N ARG A 58 12.78 -12.29 -13.12
CA ARG A 58 12.64 -12.24 -14.59
C ARG A 58 13.67 -13.12 -15.30
N ARG A 59 14.92 -13.15 -14.82
CA ARG A 59 15.97 -14.01 -15.36
C ARG A 59 15.64 -15.49 -15.15
N ALA A 60 15.18 -15.87 -13.96
CA ALA A 60 14.77 -17.23 -13.64
C ALA A 60 13.58 -17.69 -14.50
N VAL A 61 12.56 -16.84 -14.67
CA VAL A 61 11.42 -17.12 -15.55
C VAL A 61 11.88 -17.28 -17.00
N ARG A 62 12.80 -16.43 -17.48
CA ARG A 62 13.34 -16.55 -18.85
C ARG A 62 14.12 -17.85 -19.05
N GLN A 63 14.93 -18.26 -18.08
CA GLN A 63 15.68 -19.52 -18.13
C GLN A 63 14.77 -20.76 -18.07
N ALA A 64 13.61 -20.68 -17.43
CA ALA A 64 12.66 -21.80 -17.36
C ALA A 64 11.82 -21.99 -18.63
N LEU A 65 11.84 -21.02 -19.55
CA LEU A 65 11.06 -21.04 -20.81
C LEU A 65 11.91 -21.37 -22.06
N THR A 66 13.20 -21.64 -21.87
CA THR A 66 14.16 -22.11 -22.90
C THR A 66 14.65 -23.49 -22.52
#